data_AF-A0A4Q3Y2G9-F1
#
_entry.id   AF-A0A4Q3Y2G9-F1
#
_cell.length_a   1.000
_cell.length_b   1.000
_cell.length_c   1.000
_cell.angle_alpha   90.00
_cell.angle_beta   90.00
_cell.angle_gamma   90.00
#
_symmetry.space_group_name_H-M   'P 1'
#
loop_
_entity.id
_entity.type
_entity.pdbx_description
1 polymer ?
#
loop_
_entity_poly.entity_id
_entity_poly.type
_entity_poly.pdbx_seq_one_letter_code
_entity_poly.pdbx_strand_id
1 'polypeptide(L)'
;MVQGLGQRGALMPLYDFQCAKGHRFERQVKLADFDAPQACECGEGAQRQVCAPRILSDYIEPCLGADGKMHDSLASLRATYLPSGNPKGERFLELGDQEIKPTEVKFDRKQRRDDIKAAIQDVKYGRVAPIPQGPPAL
;
A
#
# COMPACT_ATOMS: atom_id res chain seq x y z
N MET A 1 29.00 -14.16 53.45
CA MET A 1 29.70 -13.73 52.23
C MET A 1 28.93 -14.25 51.04
N VAL A 2 28.06 -13.42 50.43
CA VAL A 2 27.32 -13.79 49.23
C VAL A 2 28.17 -13.34 48.05
N GLN A 3 28.80 -14.29 47.36
CA GLN A 3 29.57 -13.99 46.16
C GLN A 3 28.61 -13.62 45.03
N GLY A 4 28.39 -12.32 44.83
CA GLY A 4 27.76 -11.79 43.63
C GLY A 4 28.71 -11.97 42.44
N LEU A 5 28.58 -13.09 41.74
CA LEU A 5 29.27 -13.33 40.48
C LEU A 5 28.71 -12.37 39.43
N GLY A 6 29.56 -11.42 39.02
CA GLY A 6 29.24 -10.40 38.03
C GLY A 6 28.80 -10.99 36.70
N GLN A 7 27.54 -10.73 36.33
CA GLN A 7 27.08 -10.89 34.96
C GLN A 7 27.62 -9.72 34.14
N ARG A 8 28.84 -9.87 33.60
CA ARG A 8 29.29 -9.07 32.46
C ARG A 8 28.46 -9.47 31.24
N GLY A 9 27.35 -8.77 31.03
CA GLY A 9 26.70 -8.49 29.75
C GLY A 9 26.72 -9.56 28.65
N ALA A 10 26.33 -10.81 28.94
CA ALA A 10 26.02 -11.75 27.89
C ALA A 10 24.67 -11.38 27.28
N LEU A 11 24.65 -11.01 25.99
CA LEU A 11 23.39 -10.84 25.25
C LEU A 11 22.61 -12.15 25.33
N MET A 12 21.43 -12.09 25.96
CA MET A 12 20.48 -13.19 26.15
C MET A 12 19.22 -12.93 25.29
N PRO A 13 19.34 -12.97 23.95
CA PRO A 13 18.17 -12.81 23.09
C PRO A 13 17.15 -13.92 23.33
N LEU A 14 15.88 -13.56 23.21
CA LEU A 14 14.76 -14.47 23.24
C LEU A 14 14.56 -15.05 21.83
N TYR A 15 14.39 -16.37 21.74
CA TYR A 15 14.09 -17.05 20.48
C TYR A 15 12.83 -17.89 20.60
N ASP A 16 12.10 -17.99 19.49
CA ASP A 16 11.01 -18.94 19.29
C ASP A 16 11.55 -20.32 18.91
N PHE A 17 10.97 -21.37 19.49
CA PHE A 17 11.28 -22.77 19.17
C PHE A 17 10.02 -23.57 18.88
N GLN A 18 10.18 -24.62 18.07
CA GLN A 18 9.16 -25.64 17.86
C GLN A 18 9.79 -27.04 17.93
N CYS A 19 9.19 -27.95 18.68
CA CYS A 19 9.65 -29.34 18.75
C CYS A 19 8.98 -30.23 17.70
N ALA A 20 9.50 -31.45 17.51
CA ALA A 20 8.96 -32.42 16.55
C ALA A 20 7.48 -32.81 16.80
N LYS A 21 6.99 -32.68 18.04
CA LYS A 21 5.57 -32.89 18.40
C LYS A 21 4.68 -31.66 18.17
N GLY A 22 5.25 -30.54 17.72
CA GLY A 22 4.52 -29.31 17.39
C GLY A 22 4.37 -28.31 18.53
N HIS A 23 4.86 -28.58 19.74
CA HIS A 23 4.83 -27.60 20.83
C HIS A 23 5.72 -26.40 20.50
N ARG A 24 5.18 -25.19 20.73
CA ARG A 24 5.89 -23.91 20.54
C ARG A 24 6.21 -23.30 21.90
N PHE A 25 7.42 -22.76 22.04
CA PHE A 25 7.86 -22.10 23.26
C PHE A 25 8.97 -21.08 22.98
N GLU A 26 9.14 -20.15 23.89
CA GLU A 26 10.19 -19.13 23.85
C GLU A 26 11.29 -19.47 24.86
N ARG A 27 12.55 -19.18 24.51
CA ARG A 27 13.69 -19.36 25.43
C ARG A 27 14.78 -18.34 25.20
N GLN A 28 15.32 -17.79 26.29
CA GLN A 28 16.53 -16.97 26.24
C GLN A 28 17.75 -17.89 26.08
N VAL A 29 18.52 -17.69 25.02
CA VAL A 29 19.74 -18.47 24.76
C VAL A 29 20.90 -17.49 24.56
N LYS A 30 22.03 -17.75 25.21
CA LYS A 30 23.24 -16.94 25.01
C LYS A 30 23.61 -16.96 23.54
N LEU A 31 24.04 -15.82 23.02
CA LEU A 31 24.52 -15.77 21.64
C LEU A 31 25.71 -16.72 21.39
N ALA A 32 26.56 -16.96 22.40
CA ALA A 32 27.66 -17.92 22.31
C ALA A 32 27.19 -19.38 22.18
N ASP A 33 25.97 -19.69 22.64
CA ASP A 33 25.37 -21.03 22.60
C ASP A 33 24.31 -21.12 21.49
N PHE A 34 24.45 -20.31 20.43
CA PHE A 34 23.47 -20.23 19.35
C PHE A 34 23.23 -21.59 18.67
N ASP A 35 24.25 -22.42 18.50
CA ASP A 35 24.09 -23.74 17.86
C ASP A 35 23.78 -24.85 18.87
N ALA A 36 23.71 -24.55 20.17
CA ALA A 36 23.43 -25.55 21.19
C ALA A 36 22.02 -26.14 20.99
N PRO A 37 21.89 -27.48 20.97
CA PRO A 37 20.60 -28.15 20.87
C PRO A 37 19.65 -27.72 21.99
N GLN A 38 18.39 -27.49 21.65
CA GLN A 38 17.35 -27.14 22.62
C GLN A 38 16.33 -28.26 22.70
N ALA A 39 15.93 -28.61 23.92
CA ALA A 39 14.86 -29.57 24.15
C ALA A 39 13.59 -28.86 24.63
N CYS A 40 12.45 -29.42 24.23
CA CYS A 40 11.14 -29.09 24.78
C CYS A 40 10.95 -29.80 26.13
N GLU A 41 10.01 -29.32 26.94
CA GLU A 41 9.60 -30.00 28.19
C GLU A 41 9.10 -31.43 27.97
N CYS A 42 8.65 -31.76 26.76
CA CYS A 42 8.24 -33.12 26.38
C CYS A 42 9.41 -34.06 26.04
N GLY A 43 10.66 -33.60 26.18
CA GLY A 43 11.88 -34.37 25.94
C GLY A 43 12.37 -34.38 24.48
N GLU A 44 11.56 -33.90 23.53
CA GLU A 44 11.95 -33.86 22.11
C GLU A 44 12.88 -32.70 21.80
N GLY A 45 13.73 -32.90 20.78
CA GLY A 45 14.52 -31.84 20.18
C GLY A 45 13.64 -30.74 19.57
N ALA A 46 14.08 -29.49 19.72
CA ALA A 46 13.41 -28.30 19.22
C ALA A 46 14.29 -27.50 18.27
N GLN A 47 13.66 -26.96 17.22
CA GLN A 47 14.30 -26.13 16.22
C GLN A 47 13.88 -24.66 16.41
N ARG A 48 14.84 -23.75 16.28
CA ARG A 48 14.58 -22.31 16.27
C ARG A 48 13.69 -21.96 15.10
N GLN A 49 12.69 -21.14 15.36
CA GLN A 49 11.82 -20.59 14.33
C GLN A 49 12.32 -19.21 13.97
N VAL A 50 12.61 -19.03 12.69
CA VAL A 50 12.89 -17.69 12.16
C VAL A 50 11.54 -17.00 11.99
N CYS A 51 11.20 -16.09 12.89
CA CYS A 51 10.11 -15.17 12.65
C CYS A 51 10.59 -14.16 11.61
N ALA A 52 10.03 -14.23 10.39
CA ALA A 52 10.21 -13.18 9.40
C ALA A 52 9.16 -12.11 9.67
N PRO A 53 9.50 -10.98 10.34
CA PRO A 53 8.52 -9.93 10.56
C PRO A 53 8.06 -9.39 9.20
N ARG A 54 6.75 -9.38 8.97
CA ARG A 54 6.18 -8.64 7.85
C ARG A 54 6.05 -7.18 8.26
N ILE A 55 6.83 -6.31 7.62
CA ILE A 55 6.69 -4.87 7.76
C ILE A 55 5.76 -4.39 6.64
N LEU A 56 4.64 -3.78 7.01
CA LEU A 56 3.73 -3.11 6.10
C LEU A 56 3.91 -1.60 6.26
N SER A 57 4.22 -0.92 5.17
CA SER A 57 4.24 0.54 5.12
C SER A 57 3.03 1.03 4.34
N ASP A 58 2.26 1.94 4.93
CA ASP A 58 1.14 2.61 4.26
C ASP A 58 1.58 3.89 3.53
N TYR A 59 2.88 4.16 3.51
CA TYR A 59 3.44 5.36 2.92
C TYR A 59 3.27 5.40 1.40
N ILE A 60 2.91 6.58 0.90
CA ILE A 60 2.92 6.93 -0.51
C ILE A 60 3.71 8.23 -0.72
N GLU A 61 4.22 8.45 -1.93
CA GLU A 61 4.74 9.76 -2.30
C GLU A 61 3.64 10.82 -2.10
N PRO A 62 3.92 11.95 -1.43
CA PRO A 62 2.90 12.93 -1.11
C PRO A 62 2.16 13.40 -2.36
N CYS A 63 0.85 13.17 -2.39
CA CYS A 63 0.00 13.53 -3.52
C CYS A 63 -1.27 14.24 -3.07
N LEU A 64 -1.89 14.98 -3.99
CA LEU A 64 -3.11 15.73 -3.71
C LEU A 64 -4.34 14.79 -3.70
N GLY A 65 -5.10 14.82 -2.60
CA GLY A 65 -6.35 14.08 -2.43
C GLY A 65 -7.56 14.76 -3.08
N ALA A 66 -8.69 14.05 -3.09
CA ALA A 66 -9.94 14.58 -3.63
C ALA A 66 -10.55 15.70 -2.76
N ASP A 67 -10.05 15.88 -1.54
CA ASP A 67 -10.36 16.97 -0.62
C ASP A 67 -9.49 18.22 -0.85
N GLY A 68 -8.50 18.15 -1.75
CA GLY A 68 -7.57 19.23 -2.07
C GLY A 68 -6.39 19.37 -1.09
N LYS A 69 -6.14 18.38 -0.22
CA LYS A 69 -5.00 18.38 0.71
C LYS A 69 -3.93 17.39 0.27
N MET A 70 -2.73 17.54 0.83
CA MET A 70 -1.64 16.59 0.61
C MET A 70 -1.79 15.39 1.54
N HIS A 71 -1.63 14.19 1.00
CA HIS A 71 -1.65 12.93 1.74
C HIS A 71 -0.37 12.15 1.49
N ASP A 72 0.20 11.58 2.54
CA ASP A 72 1.42 10.78 2.56
C ASP A 72 1.15 9.30 2.91
N SER A 73 -0.13 8.94 3.10
CA SER A 73 -0.55 7.56 3.33
C SER A 73 -1.70 7.15 2.44
N LEU A 74 -1.68 5.88 2.01
CA LEU A 74 -2.69 5.33 1.10
C LEU A 74 -4.06 5.30 1.78
N ALA A 75 -4.12 4.97 3.07
CA ALA A 75 -5.37 5.00 3.84
C ALA A 75 -5.97 6.41 3.92
N SER A 76 -5.13 7.43 4.11
CA SER A 76 -5.58 8.83 4.18
C SER A 76 -6.08 9.31 2.81
N LEU A 77 -5.35 9.01 1.74
CA LEU A 77 -5.76 9.31 0.37
C LEU A 77 -7.10 8.64 0.03
N ARG A 78 -7.24 7.35 0.34
CA ARG A 78 -8.47 6.57 0.08
C ARG A 78 -9.69 7.05 0.86
N ALA A 79 -9.49 7.61 2.04
CA ALA A 79 -10.59 8.23 2.79
C ALA A 79 -11.22 9.39 2.02
N THR A 80 -10.45 10.12 1.19
CA THR A 80 -10.95 11.21 0.35
C THR A 80 -11.85 10.73 -0.78
N TYR A 81 -11.76 9.45 -1.17
CA TYR A 81 -12.59 8.88 -2.24
C TYR A 81 -14.03 8.58 -1.80
N LEU A 82 -14.29 8.56 -0.50
CA LEU A 82 -15.63 8.39 0.04
C LEU A 82 -16.42 9.71 -0.02
N PRO A 83 -17.75 9.67 -0.20
CA PRO A 83 -18.61 10.86 -0.15
C PRO A 83 -18.40 11.74 1.09
N SER A 84 -18.11 11.13 2.24
CA SER A 84 -17.85 11.86 3.48
C SER A 84 -16.52 12.61 3.50
N GLY A 85 -15.58 12.22 2.64
CA GLY A 85 -14.20 12.66 2.65
C GLY A 85 -13.85 13.66 1.55
N ASN A 86 -14.81 14.08 0.72
CA ASN A 86 -14.56 15.08 -0.33
C ASN A 86 -15.69 16.12 -0.39
N PRO A 87 -15.40 17.35 -0.85
CA PRO A 87 -16.38 18.43 -0.94
C PRO A 87 -17.48 18.17 -1.99
N LYS A 88 -17.28 17.23 -2.91
CA LYS A 88 -18.26 16.88 -3.95
C LYS A 88 -19.35 15.94 -3.44
N GLY A 89 -19.14 15.25 -2.31
CA GLY A 89 -20.08 14.24 -1.80
C GLY A 89 -20.20 13.03 -2.72
N GLU A 90 -19.21 12.78 -3.58
CA GLU A 90 -19.23 11.71 -4.58
C GLU A 90 -18.30 10.57 -4.18
N ARG A 91 -18.56 9.37 -4.70
CA ARG A 91 -17.66 8.23 -4.52
C ARG A 91 -16.71 8.12 -5.70
N PHE A 92 -15.43 8.35 -5.46
CA PHE A 92 -14.38 8.10 -6.44
C PHE A 92 -13.96 6.63 -6.41
N LEU A 93 -13.63 6.09 -7.58
CA LEU A 93 -13.15 4.72 -7.76
C LEU A 93 -11.72 4.77 -8.27
N GLU A 94 -10.83 4.01 -7.65
CA GLU A 94 -9.46 3.83 -8.16
C GLU A 94 -9.49 3.06 -9.48
N LEU A 95 -8.77 3.59 -10.48
CA LEU A 95 -8.58 2.93 -11.77
C LEU A 95 -7.73 1.67 -11.57
N GLY A 96 -8.27 0.51 -11.98
CA GLY A 96 -7.57 -0.78 -11.95
C GLY A 96 -8.02 -1.74 -10.84
N ASP A 97 -8.66 -1.24 -9.78
CA ASP A 97 -9.14 -2.06 -8.66
C ASP A 97 -10.57 -2.57 -8.86
N GLN A 98 -11.39 -1.86 -9.64
CA GLN A 98 -12.81 -2.18 -9.80
C GLN A 98 -13.24 -2.16 -11.27
N GLU A 99 -14.21 -3.01 -11.60
CA GLU A 99 -14.89 -2.96 -12.89
C GLU A 99 -15.67 -1.64 -13.02
N ILE A 100 -15.23 -0.80 -13.94
CA ILE A 100 -15.91 0.46 -14.25
C ILE A 100 -17.18 0.11 -15.01
N LYS A 101 -18.35 0.44 -14.44
CA LYS A 101 -19.62 0.28 -15.14
C LYS A 101 -19.63 1.21 -16.37
N PRO A 102 -19.83 0.69 -17.59
CA PRO A 102 -19.99 1.53 -18.76
C PRO A 102 -21.20 2.43 -18.55
N THR A 103 -21.00 3.75 -18.64
CA THR A 103 -22.13 4.67 -18.61
C THR A 103 -22.74 4.72 -19.99
N GLU A 104 -24.03 4.36 -20.11
CA GLU A 104 -24.77 4.49 -21.35
C GLU A 104 -25.03 5.97 -21.66
N VAL A 105 -24.21 6.53 -22.54
CA VAL A 105 -24.46 7.88 -23.07
C VAL A 105 -25.50 7.77 -24.18
N LYS A 106 -26.72 8.25 -23.92
CA LYS A 106 -27.76 8.39 -24.95
C LYS A 106 -27.46 9.63 -25.79
N PHE A 107 -27.07 9.42 -27.04
CA PHE A 107 -26.83 10.50 -27.98
C PHE A 107 -28.13 10.92 -28.68
N ASP A 108 -28.45 12.21 -28.63
CA ASP A 108 -29.44 12.77 -29.55
C ASP A 108 -28.82 12.83 -30.95
N ARG A 109 -29.41 12.05 -31.87
CA ARG A 109 -28.95 11.93 -33.25
C ARG A 109 -29.02 13.25 -34.01
N LYS A 110 -29.99 14.11 -33.71
CA LYS A 110 -30.16 15.41 -34.36
C LYS A 110 -29.09 16.38 -33.88
N GLN A 111 -28.96 16.54 -32.57
CA GLN A 111 -27.93 17.35 -31.93
C GLN A 111 -26.55 17.02 -32.49
N ARG A 112 -26.18 15.73 -32.49
CA ARG A 112 -24.88 15.27 -33.01
C ARG A 112 -24.66 15.63 -34.48
N ARG A 113 -25.70 15.56 -35.32
CA ARG A 113 -25.58 15.93 -36.73
C ARG A 113 -25.34 17.43 -36.90
N ASP A 114 -26.02 18.23 -36.10
CA ASP A 114 -25.91 19.69 -36.14
C ASP A 114 -24.54 20.13 -35.59
N ASP A 115 -24.06 19.52 -34.51
CA ASP A 115 -22.71 19.74 -33.96
C ASP A 115 -21.61 19.38 -34.97
N ILE A 116 -21.73 18.23 -35.66
CA ILE A 116 -20.77 17.82 -36.71
C ILE A 116 -20.75 18.82 -37.86
N LYS A 117 -21.92 19.31 -38.29
CA LYS A 117 -22.00 20.31 -39.36
C LYS A 117 -21.36 21.64 -38.95
N ALA A 118 -21.60 22.09 -37.73
CA ALA A 118 -21.00 23.29 -37.18
C ALA A 118 -19.47 23.16 -37.14
N ALA A 119 -18.95 22.04 -36.61
CA ALA A 119 -17.52 21.78 -36.57
C ALA A 119 -16.87 21.76 -37.97
N ILE A 120 -17.52 21.15 -38.97
CA ILE A 120 -17.02 21.16 -40.36
C ILE A 120 -16.99 22.59 -40.92
N GLN A 121 -17.98 23.42 -40.59
CA GLN A 121 -17.99 24.82 -41.01
C GLN A 121 -16.85 25.59 -40.35
N ASP A 122 -16.61 25.41 -39.05
CA ASP A 122 -15.54 26.08 -38.33
C ASP A 122 -14.16 25.73 -38.91
N VAL A 123 -13.93 24.46 -39.26
CA VAL A 123 -12.72 24.03 -39.97
C VAL A 123 -12.59 24.73 -41.33
N LYS A 124 -13.67 24.81 -42.11
CA LYS A 124 -13.66 25.48 -43.42
C LYS A 124 -13.40 26.98 -43.33
N TYR A 125 -13.92 27.64 -42.30
CA TYR A 125 -13.74 29.07 -42.08
C TYR A 125 -12.49 29.40 -41.25
N GLY A 126 -11.63 28.42 -40.95
CA GLY A 126 -10.38 28.62 -40.22
C GLY A 126 -10.58 29.01 -38.75
N ARG A 127 -11.76 28.75 -38.16
CA ARG A 127 -12.08 29.01 -36.75
C ARG A 127 -11.67 27.85 -35.85
N VAL A 128 -10.50 27.28 -36.10
CA VAL A 128 -9.98 26.13 -35.34
C VAL A 128 -9.06 26.66 -34.24
N ALA A 129 -9.19 26.12 -33.04
CA ALA A 129 -8.26 26.45 -31.97
C ALA A 129 -6.81 26.11 -32.42
N PRO A 130 -5.82 26.95 -32.10
CA PRO A 130 -4.44 26.64 -32.40
C PRO A 130 -4.05 25.34 -31.70
N ILE A 131 -3.30 24.49 -32.40
CA ILE A 131 -2.73 23.28 -31.81
C ILE A 131 -1.80 23.74 -30.68
N PRO A 132 -2.02 23.34 -29.42
CA PRO A 132 -1.10 23.65 -28.34
C PRO A 132 0.23 22.98 -28.67
N GLN A 133 1.23 23.78 -29.04
CA GLN A 133 2.58 23.27 -29.25
C GLN A 133 3.12 22.94 -27.87
N GLY A 134 3.41 21.65 -27.64
CA GLY A 134 4.15 21.24 -26.46
C GLY A 134 5.50 21.96 -26.40
N PRO A 135 6.18 21.95 -25.24
CA PRO A 135 7.52 22.53 -25.15
C PRO A 135 8.42 21.90 -26.24
N PRO A 136 9.32 22.68 -26.87
CA PRO A 136 10.22 22.15 -27.89
C PRO A 136 10.99 20.96 -27.32
N ALA A 137 11.09 19.88 -28.10
CA ALA A 137 11.90 18.72 -27.73
C ALA A 137 13.36 19.16 -27.51
N LEU A 138 13.91 18.81 -26.34
CA LEU A 138 15.31 19.01 -25.97
C LEU A 138 16.24 18.10 -26.79
#